data_AF-A0A6C0PWI0-F1
#
_entry.id   AF-A0A6C0PWI0-F1
#
_cell.length_a   1.000
_cell.length_b   1.000
_cell.length_c   1.000
_cell.angle_alpha   90.00
_cell.angle_beta   90.00
_cell.angle_gamma   90.00
#
_symmetry.space_group_name_H-M   'P 1'
#
loop_
_entity.id
_entity.type
_entity.pdbx_description
1 polymer ?
#
loop_
_entity_poly.entity_id
_entity_poly.type
_entity_poly.pdbx_seq_one_letter_code
_entity_poly.pdbx_strand_id
1 'polypeptide(L)'
;MELTVTTLAERPELVGPMWRMLDTWPAFMLHDPVGWVNIGRIVAELPKYVLVGTDEEGTVVARAFSVPFQLRTEGRETLPATGWNQELLWAFSDLRHGRKPDTVGAVELS
;
A
#
# COMPACT_ATOMS: atom_id res chain seq x y z
N MET A 1 10.54 20.49 -11.91
CA MET A 1 10.09 19.48 -10.94
C MET A 1 9.44 18.36 -11.71
N GLU A 2 10.29 17.57 -12.33
CA GLU A 2 9.91 16.30 -12.92
C GLU A 2 9.79 15.26 -11.79
N LEU A 3 8.68 14.51 -11.78
CA LEU A 3 8.42 13.44 -10.84
C LEU A 3 8.49 12.11 -11.60
N THR A 4 9.42 11.25 -11.21
CA THR A 4 9.45 9.87 -11.72
C THR A 4 8.76 8.95 -10.73
N VAL A 5 7.70 8.27 -11.16
CA VAL A 5 6.99 7.28 -10.35
C VAL A 5 7.42 5.88 -10.76
N THR A 6 7.89 5.09 -9.80
CA THR A 6 8.25 3.68 -9.98
C THR A 6 7.56 2.82 -8.93
N THR A 7 7.52 1.51 -9.14
CA THR A 7 7.14 0.56 -8.09
C THR A 7 8.35 0.18 -7.25
N LEU A 8 8.12 -0.20 -6.00
CA LEU A 8 9.17 -0.72 -5.13
C LEU A 8 9.72 -2.07 -5.62
N ALA A 9 8.95 -2.78 -6.46
CA ALA A 9 9.43 -3.99 -7.14
C ALA A 9 10.48 -3.69 -8.23
N GLU A 10 10.38 -2.53 -8.89
CA GLU A 10 11.35 -2.09 -9.90
C GLU A 10 12.61 -1.47 -9.26
N ARG A 11 12.44 -0.82 -8.10
CA ARG A 11 13.50 -0.10 -7.38
C ARG A 11 13.58 -0.52 -5.90
N PRO A 12 13.92 -1.80 -5.59
CA PRO A 12 13.88 -2.33 -4.23
C PRO A 12 14.86 -1.64 -3.26
N GLU A 13 15.92 -1.01 -3.76
CA GLU A 13 16.85 -0.22 -2.96
C GLU A 13 16.21 1.04 -2.34
N LEU A 14 15.03 1.46 -2.83
CA LEU A 14 14.28 2.60 -2.29
C LEU A 14 13.49 2.29 -1.02
N VAL A 15 13.47 1.04 -0.52
CA VAL A 15 12.77 0.68 0.72
C VAL A 15 13.22 1.57 1.89
N GLY A 16 14.54 1.70 2.08
CA GLY A 16 15.10 2.52 3.16
C GLY A 16 14.76 4.00 3.02
N PRO A 17 15.05 4.65 1.87
CA PRO A 17 14.65 6.02 1.59
C PRO A 17 13.15 6.30 1.79
N MET A 18 12.27 5.43 1.30
CA MET A 18 10.81 5.54 1.43
C MET A 18 10.34 5.57 2.90
N TRP A 19 10.98 4.77 3.77
CA TRP A 19 10.67 4.77 5.20
C TRP A 19 11.21 5.98 5.96
N ARG A 20 12.23 6.65 5.44
CA ARG A 20 12.79 7.89 6.02
C ARG A 20 12.08 9.15 5.53
N MET A 21 11.31 9.06 4.45
CA MET A 21 10.45 10.15 3.99
C MET A 21 9.50 10.54 5.12
N LEU A 22 9.31 11.85 5.30
CA LEU A 22 8.33 12.36 6.25
C LEU A 22 6.95 11.85 5.84
N ASP A 23 6.27 11.15 6.75
CA ASP A 23 4.88 10.78 6.54
C ASP A 23 3.93 11.91 6.98
N THR A 24 2.73 11.89 6.42
CA THR A 24 1.68 12.87 6.74
C THR A 24 0.73 12.37 7.83
N TRP A 25 1.11 11.33 8.59
CA TRP A 25 0.17 10.61 9.44
C TRP A 25 -0.16 11.40 10.70
N PRO A 26 -1.45 11.60 11.00
CA PRO A 26 -1.86 12.00 12.33
C PRO A 26 -1.42 10.96 13.36
N ALA A 27 -1.00 11.40 14.55
CA ALA A 27 -0.48 10.52 15.60
C ALA A 27 -1.41 9.34 15.95
N PHE A 28 -2.73 9.51 15.83
CA PHE A 28 -3.68 8.43 16.13
C PHE A 28 -3.56 7.24 15.17
N MET A 29 -3.12 7.45 13.92
CA MET A 29 -2.94 6.37 12.93
C MET A 29 -1.85 5.37 13.36
N LEU A 30 -0.89 5.82 14.17
CA LEU A 30 0.15 4.95 14.75
C LEU A 30 -0.41 3.93 15.75
N HIS A 31 -1.65 4.12 16.21
CA HIS A 31 -2.34 3.24 17.13
C HIS A 31 -3.36 2.32 16.45
N ASP A 32 -3.46 2.33 15.12
CA ASP A 32 -4.30 1.38 14.40
C ASP A 32 -3.63 0.00 14.33
N PRO A 33 -4.16 -1.04 15.01
CA PRO A 33 -3.55 -2.37 15.00
C PRO A 33 -3.55 -3.01 13.61
N VAL A 34 -4.51 -2.68 12.75
CA VAL A 34 -4.58 -3.28 11.41
C VAL A 34 -3.48 -2.71 10.53
N GLY A 35 -3.32 -1.38 10.48
CA GLY A 35 -2.19 -0.73 9.82
C GLY A 35 -0.85 -1.21 10.36
N TRP A 36 -0.69 -1.23 11.68
CA TRP A 36 0.56 -1.65 12.33
C TRP A 36 1.05 -3.03 11.87
N VAL A 37 0.14 -4.00 11.76
CA VAL A 37 0.49 -5.38 11.37
C VAL A 37 0.71 -5.53 9.85
N ASN A 38 0.06 -4.70 9.02
CA ASN A 38 -0.06 -4.98 7.60
C ASN A 38 0.75 -4.07 6.68
N ILE A 39 1.08 -2.81 7.03
CA ILE A 39 1.80 -1.93 6.10
C ILE A 39 3.18 -2.47 5.73
N GLY A 40 3.93 -2.99 6.72
CA GLY A 40 5.21 -3.64 6.45
C GLY A 40 5.09 -4.87 5.54
N ARG A 41 3.94 -5.56 5.60
CA ARG A 41 3.64 -6.70 4.73
C ARG A 41 3.35 -6.28 3.30
N ILE A 42 2.76 -5.10 3.07
CA ILE A 42 2.56 -4.57 1.70
C ILE A 42 3.93 -4.41 1.02
N VAL A 43 4.90 -3.82 1.75
CA VAL A 43 6.27 -3.64 1.25
C VAL A 43 6.95 -4.98 0.94
N ALA A 44 6.80 -5.97 1.83
CA ALA A 44 7.49 -7.25 1.70
C ALA A 44 6.85 -8.20 0.68
N GLU A 45 5.52 -8.28 0.64
CA GLU A 45 4.77 -9.29 -0.13
C GLU A 45 4.13 -8.73 -1.39
N LEU A 46 3.91 -7.42 -1.45
CA LEU A 46 3.19 -6.73 -2.53
C LEU A 46 3.96 -5.52 -3.10
N PRO A 47 5.30 -5.58 -3.33
CA PRO A 47 6.10 -4.40 -3.72
C PRO A 47 5.69 -3.80 -5.07
N LYS A 48 5.00 -4.56 -5.93
CA LYS A 48 4.43 -4.08 -7.20
C LYS A 48 3.28 -3.07 -7.00
N TYR A 49 2.70 -3.03 -5.81
CA TYR A 49 1.59 -2.16 -5.42
C TYR A 49 2.03 -1.04 -4.47
N VAL A 50 3.35 -0.89 -4.27
CA VAL A 50 3.94 0.24 -3.56
C VAL A 50 4.57 1.17 -4.59
N LEU A 51 4.05 2.38 -4.71
CA LEU A 51 4.58 3.41 -5.60
C LEU A 51 5.53 4.32 -4.84
N VAL A 52 6.63 4.69 -5.48
CA VAL A 52 7.63 5.62 -4.97
C VAL A 52 7.86 6.70 -6.02
N GLY A 53 7.67 7.95 -5.63
CA GLY A 53 7.96 9.12 -6.44
C GLY A 53 9.34 9.68 -6.09
N THR A 54 10.18 9.86 -7.10
CA THR A 54 11.50 10.51 -6.97
C THR A 54 11.58 11.78 -7.80
N ASP A 55 12.28 12.79 -7.30
CA ASP A 55 12.64 13.99 -8.06
C ASP A 55 13.79 13.75 -9.04
N GLU A 56 14.25 14.82 -9.68
CA GLU A 56 15.33 14.85 -10.68
C GLU A 56 16.69 14.37 -10.11
N GLU A 57 16.89 14.47 -8.80
CA GLU A 57 18.11 14.07 -8.09
C GLU A 57 18.03 12.62 -7.59
N GLY A 58 16.86 11.98 -7.76
CA GLY A 58 16.58 10.62 -7.28
C GLY A 58 16.17 10.57 -5.81
N THR A 59 15.87 11.71 -5.18
CA THR A 59 15.39 11.76 -3.80
C THR A 59 13.94 11.30 -3.75
N VAL A 60 13.59 10.46 -2.77
CA VAL A 60 12.20 10.05 -2.56
C VAL A 60 11.41 11.21 -1.97
N VAL A 61 10.40 11.65 -2.72
CA VAL A 61 9.54 12.80 -2.38
C VAL A 61 8.06 12.44 -2.26
N ALA A 62 7.68 11.21 -2.63
CA ALA A 62 6.32 10.70 -2.45
C ALA A 62 6.32 9.17 -2.29
N ARG A 63 5.30 8.63 -1.61
CA ARG A 63 5.02 7.19 -1.55
C ARG A 63 3.51 6.93 -1.56
N ALA A 64 3.12 5.79 -2.09
CA ALA A 64 1.75 5.31 -1.95
C ALA A 64 1.70 3.80 -1.72
N PHE A 65 0.93 3.38 -0.72
CA PHE A 65 0.60 1.98 -0.46
C PHE A 65 -0.77 1.66 -1.04
N SER A 66 -0.83 0.60 -1.84
CA SER A 66 -2.08 0.03 -2.33
C SER A 66 -2.06 -1.49 -2.20
N VAL A 67 -3.24 -2.11 -2.21
CA VAL A 67 -3.35 -3.56 -2.11
C VAL A 67 -4.34 -4.12 -3.14
N PRO A 68 -4.02 -5.25 -3.79
CA PRO A 68 -4.95 -5.95 -4.64
C PRO A 68 -5.86 -6.86 -3.80
N PHE A 69 -7.15 -6.92 -4.16
CA PHE A 69 -8.09 -7.87 -3.55
C PHE A 69 -9.20 -8.25 -4.52
N GLN A 70 -9.94 -9.30 -4.19
CA GLN A 70 -11.12 -9.71 -4.92
C GLN A 70 -12.35 -9.02 -4.31
N LEU A 71 -12.94 -8.08 -5.06
CA LEU A 71 -14.15 -7.37 -4.69
C LEU A 71 -15.39 -8.08 -5.27
N ARG A 72 -15.37 -8.53 -6.52
CA ARG A 72 -16.57 -9.05 -7.20
C ARG A 72 -16.81 -10.52 -6.86
N THR A 73 -17.03 -10.80 -5.58
CA THR A 73 -17.34 -12.11 -5.00
C THR A 73 -18.48 -11.98 -3.99
N GLU A 74 -19.15 -13.09 -3.70
CA GLU A 74 -20.21 -13.16 -2.69
C GLU A 74 -19.72 -12.59 -1.34
N GLY A 75 -20.47 -11.62 -0.82
CA GLY A 75 -20.20 -10.93 0.44
C GLY A 75 -19.23 -9.75 0.37
N ARG A 76 -18.81 -9.32 -0.82
CA ARG A 76 -17.89 -8.17 -1.04
C ARG A 76 -18.29 -7.27 -2.22
N GLU A 77 -19.57 -7.19 -2.54
CA GLU A 77 -20.08 -6.55 -3.76
C GLU A 77 -19.78 -5.04 -3.86
N THR A 78 -19.49 -4.39 -2.73
CA THR A 78 -19.10 -2.98 -2.62
C THR A 78 -17.90 -2.80 -1.71
N LEU A 79 -17.20 -1.66 -1.84
CA LEU A 79 -16.13 -1.30 -0.89
C LEU A 79 -16.67 -1.29 0.55
N PRO A 80 -15.84 -1.70 1.53
CA PRO A 80 -16.30 -1.87 2.89
C PRO A 80 -16.55 -0.52 3.56
N ALA A 81 -17.70 -0.38 4.23
CA ALA A 81 -18.02 0.83 4.99
C ALA A 81 -17.05 1.10 6.15
N THR A 82 -16.32 0.07 6.60
CA THR A 82 -15.28 0.14 7.64
C THR A 82 -13.92 0.64 7.11
N GLY A 83 -13.83 1.01 5.84
CA GLY A 83 -12.64 1.60 5.22
C GLY A 83 -11.50 0.61 4.97
N TRP A 84 -10.31 1.18 4.72
CA TRP A 84 -9.12 0.46 4.25
C TRP A 84 -8.64 -0.65 5.21
N ASN A 85 -8.97 -0.59 6.50
CA ASN A 85 -8.67 -1.68 7.44
C ASN A 85 -9.29 -3.00 6.97
N GLN A 86 -10.54 -2.97 6.52
CA GLN A 86 -11.21 -4.16 6.02
C GLN A 86 -10.68 -4.60 4.65
N GLU A 87 -10.26 -3.64 3.81
CA GLU A 87 -9.59 -3.94 2.54
C GLU A 87 -8.27 -4.67 2.76
N LEU A 88 -7.46 -4.27 3.75
CA LEU A 88 -6.22 -4.98 4.11
C LEU A 88 -6.49 -6.41 4.55
N LEU A 89 -7.52 -6.63 5.38
CA LEU A 89 -7.90 -7.97 5.81
C LEU A 89 -8.33 -8.84 4.63
N TRP A 90 -9.08 -8.27 3.67
CA TRP A 90 -9.44 -8.96 2.44
C TRP A 90 -8.23 -9.26 1.56
N ALA A 91 -7.38 -8.28 1.29
CA ALA A 91 -6.19 -8.42 0.46
C ALA A 91 -5.25 -9.51 0.98
N PHE A 92 -4.93 -9.50 2.27
CA PHE A 92 -4.03 -10.51 2.84
C PHE A 92 -4.70 -11.87 3.01
N SER A 93 -6.02 -11.94 3.20
CA SER A 93 -6.75 -13.20 3.12
C SER A 93 -6.71 -13.77 1.70
N ASP A 94 -6.95 -12.94 0.70
CA ASP A 94 -6.99 -13.34 -0.71
C ASP A 94 -5.61 -13.79 -1.20
N LEU A 95 -4.56 -13.05 -0.83
CA LEU A 95 -3.17 -13.42 -1.08
C LEU A 95 -2.85 -14.80 -0.48
N ARG A 96 -3.24 -15.02 0.78
CA ARG A 96 -3.01 -16.31 1.47
C ARG A 96 -3.71 -17.48 0.79
N HIS A 97 -4.90 -17.27 0.21
CA HIS A 97 -5.67 -18.32 -0.45
C HIS A 97 -5.48 -18.35 -1.98
N GLY A 98 -4.56 -17.54 -2.53
CA GLY A 98 -4.31 -17.49 -3.96
C GLY A 98 -5.51 -17.01 -4.80
N ARG A 99 -6.41 -16.20 -4.23
CA ARG A 99 -7.54 -15.64 -4.98
C ARG A 99 -7.03 -14.62 -6.00
N LYS A 100 -7.60 -14.64 -7.20
CA LYS A 100 -7.26 -13.67 -8.24
C LYS A 100 -7.90 -12.32 -7.91
N PRO A 101 -7.11 -11.25 -7.70
CA PRO A 101 -7.67 -9.93 -7.46
C PRO A 101 -8.28 -9.35 -8.74
N ASP A 102 -9.32 -8.52 -8.56
CA ASP A 102 -9.99 -7.78 -9.63
C ASP A 102 -10.04 -6.26 -9.37
N THR A 103 -9.56 -5.84 -8.20
CA THR A 103 -9.62 -4.47 -7.69
C THR A 103 -8.30 -4.16 -6.97
N VAL A 104 -7.87 -2.90 -7.03
CA VAL A 104 -6.75 -2.37 -6.24
C VAL A 104 -7.27 -1.20 -5.42
N GLY A 105 -7.13 -1.27 -4.09
CA GLY A 105 -7.50 -0.22 -3.16
C GLY A 105 -6.29 0.58 -2.70
N ALA A 106 -6.42 1.90 -2.67
CA ALA A 106 -5.40 2.78 -2.08
C ALA A 106 -5.57 2.80 -0.56
N VAL A 107 -4.47 2.62 0.17
CA VAL A 107 -4.45 2.57 1.64
C VAL A 107 -3.94 3.88 2.19
N GLU A 108 -2.80 4.35 1.67
CA GLU A 108 -2.14 5.55 2.15
C GLU A 108 -1.29 6.19 1.07
N LEU A 109 -1.26 7.52 1.04
CA LEU A 109 -0.47 8.32 0.13
C LEU A 109 0.13 9.50 0.89
N SER A 110 1.44 9.68 0.80
CA SER A 110 2.20 10.81 1.34
C SER A 110 3.14 11.38 0.30
#